data_AF-A0A845DKX9-F1
#
_entry.id   AF-A0A845DKX9-F1
#
_cell.length_a   1.000
_cell.length_b   1.000
_cell.length_c   1.000
_cell.angle_alpha   90.00
_cell.angle_beta   90.00
_cell.angle_gamma   90.00
#
_symmetry.space_group_name_H-M   'P 1'
#
loop_
_entity.id
_entity.type
_entity.pdbx_description
1 polymer ?
#
loop_
_entity_poly.entity_id
_entity_poly.type
_entity_poly.pdbx_seq_one_letter_code
_entity_poly.pdbx_strand_id
1 'polypeptide(L)'
;ATHSWSDAVAIVANAHVVSAMPNGLTVEIDRMNNPFVDDLLRRPLEVVDGKIALGDQPGLGIELNRELIERSRLADPLLIPDGVYSDMMFGSENLPRAVPYLEGGR
;
A
#
# COMPACT_ATOMS: atom_id res chain seq x y z
N ALA A 1 13.38 -5.13 -3.55
CA ALA A 1 12.23 -4.30 -3.91
C ALA A 1 12.43 -2.91 -3.32
N THR A 2 11.86 -1.89 -3.94
CA THR A 2 11.67 -0.58 -3.29
C THR A 2 10.77 -0.75 -2.08
N HIS A 3 11.01 0.02 -1.01
CA HIS A 3 10.07 0.10 0.11
C HIS A 3 8.85 0.92 -0.32
N SER A 4 7.68 0.29 -0.32
CA SER A 4 6.41 0.91 -0.73
C SER A 4 5.22 0.46 0.12
N TRP A 5 5.50 0.08 1.37
CA TRP A 5 4.51 -0.21 2.39
C TRP A 5 3.75 1.07 2.81
N SER A 6 2.77 1.48 2.00
CA SER A 6 2.02 2.72 2.21
C SER A 6 0.68 2.71 1.47
N ASP A 7 0.64 3.18 0.23
CA ASP A 7 -0.58 3.31 -0.57
C ASP A 7 -0.34 3.01 -2.06
N ALA A 8 -1.42 2.98 -2.84
CA ALA A 8 -1.35 2.69 -4.27
C ALA A 8 -0.56 3.74 -5.07
N VAL A 9 -0.49 5.00 -4.62
CA VAL A 9 0.27 6.06 -5.29
C VAL A 9 1.77 5.80 -5.13
N ALA A 10 2.21 5.48 -3.92
CA ALA A 10 3.59 5.10 -3.64
C ALA A 10 4.01 3.86 -4.44
N ILE A 11 3.15 2.85 -4.51
CA ILE A 11 3.40 1.63 -5.29
C ILE A 11 3.60 1.96 -6.77
N VAL A 12 2.69 2.74 -7.38
CA VAL A 12 2.78 3.08 -8.82
C VAL A 12 4.00 3.95 -9.11
N ALA A 13 4.29 4.93 -8.26
CA ALA A 13 5.47 5.77 -8.42
C ALA A 13 6.76 4.94 -8.42
N ASN A 14 6.89 4.01 -7.47
CA ASN A 14 8.02 3.08 -7.43
C ASN A 14 8.05 2.13 -8.63
N ALA A 15 6.89 1.64 -9.09
CA ALA A 15 6.80 0.80 -10.28
C ALA A 15 7.30 1.50 -11.55
N HIS A 16 6.96 2.78 -11.74
CA HIS A 16 7.53 3.58 -12.83
C HIS A 16 9.05 3.65 -12.74
N VAL A 17 9.61 3.97 -11.58
CA VAL A 17 11.06 4.03 -11.36
C VAL A 17 11.73 2.68 -11.64
N VAL A 18 11.21 1.60 -11.06
CA VAL A 18 11.74 0.24 -11.25
C VAL A 18 11.68 -0.18 -12.72
N SER A 19 10.58 0.10 -13.43
CA SER A 19 10.43 -0.25 -14.85
C SER A 19 11.40 0.49 -15.77
N ALA A 20 11.86 1.68 -15.38
CA ALA A 20 12.81 2.47 -16.14
C ALA A 20 14.27 2.06 -15.91
N MET A 21 14.56 1.23 -14.91
CA MET A 21 15.92 0.81 -14.57
C MET A 21 16.28 -0.52 -15.23
N PRO A 22 17.47 -0.65 -15.85
CA PRO A 22 17.90 -1.91 -16.48
C PRO A 22 18.08 -3.07 -15.48
N ASN A 23 18.22 -2.75 -14.19
CA ASN A 23 18.35 -3.68 -13.08
C ASN A 23 17.15 -3.64 -12.12
N GLY A 24 16.03 -3.04 -12.54
CA GLY A 24 14.78 -3.08 -11.77
C GLY A 24 14.19 -4.49 -11.77
N LEU A 25 13.92 -5.04 -10.59
CA LEU A 25 13.44 -6.42 -10.44
C LEU A 25 12.02 -6.51 -9.85
N THR A 26 11.79 -5.84 -8.72
CA THR A 26 10.56 -6.01 -7.93
C THR A 26 10.14 -4.71 -7.24
N VAL A 27 8.84 -4.58 -7.04
CA VAL A 27 8.18 -3.52 -6.26
C VAL A 27 7.41 -4.20 -5.13
N GLU A 28 7.48 -3.65 -3.93
CA GLU A 28 6.74 -4.16 -2.78
C GLU A 28 5.27 -3.71 -2.85
N ILE A 29 4.35 -4.60 -2.49
CA ILE A 29 2.92 -4.30 -2.38
C ILE A 29 2.45 -4.77 -1.01
N ASP A 30 1.96 -3.82 -0.21
CA ASP A 30 1.22 -4.14 1.02
C ASP A 30 -0.08 -4.86 0.65
N ARG A 31 -0.29 -6.04 1.24
CA ARG A 31 -1.47 -6.90 1.05
C ARG A 31 -2.21 -7.17 2.35
N MET A 32 -2.02 -6.33 3.37
CA MET A 32 -2.66 -6.45 4.68
C MET A 32 -4.06 -5.79 4.74
N ASN A 33 -4.84 -5.91 3.65
CA ASN A 33 -6.18 -5.31 3.51
C ASN A 33 -6.19 -3.79 3.75
N ASN A 34 -5.23 -3.09 3.14
CA ASN A 34 -5.10 -1.65 3.27
C ASN A 34 -6.00 -0.94 2.24
N PRO A 35 -7.03 -0.18 2.66
CA PRO A 35 -7.95 0.49 1.73
C PRO A 35 -7.24 1.54 0.87
N PHE A 36 -6.07 2.05 1.30
CA PHE A 36 -5.28 2.97 0.50
C PHE A 36 -4.50 2.28 -0.64
N VAL A 37 -4.37 0.96 -0.59
CA VAL A 37 -3.86 0.14 -1.70
C VAL A 37 -5.03 -0.33 -2.58
N ASP A 38 -6.09 -0.82 -1.95
CA ASP A 38 -7.19 -1.50 -2.66
C ASP A 38 -8.19 -0.54 -3.32
N ASP A 39 -8.52 0.59 -2.65
CA ASP A 39 -9.66 1.45 -3.01
C ASP A 39 -9.30 2.91 -3.35
N LEU A 40 -8.03 3.31 -3.16
CA LEU A 40 -7.58 4.69 -3.39
C LEU A 40 -7.60 5.09 -4.86
N LEU A 41 -7.43 4.13 -5.76
CA LEU A 41 -7.50 4.36 -7.19
C LEU A 41 -8.92 4.04 -7.70
N ARG A 42 -9.41 4.82 -8.67
CA ARG A 42 -10.68 4.54 -9.36
C ARG A 42 -10.64 3.21 -10.12
N ARG A 43 -9.46 2.83 -10.62
CA ARG A 43 -9.17 1.53 -11.19
C ARG A 43 -8.13 0.85 -10.29
N PRO A 44 -8.41 -0.34 -9.75
CA PRO A 44 -7.52 -1.00 -8.81
C PRO A 44 -6.17 -1.33 -9.47
N LEU A 45 -5.14 -1.53 -8.66
CA LEU A 45 -3.86 -2.03 -9.14
C LEU A 45 -4.01 -3.43 -9.71
N GLU A 46 -3.66 -3.60 -10.98
CA GLU A 46 -3.68 -4.90 -11.64
C GLU A 46 -2.29 -5.55 -11.56
N VAL A 47 -2.26 -6.78 -11.03
CA VAL A 47 -1.08 -7.64 -11.06
C VAL A 47 -1.38 -8.82 -11.97
N VAL A 48 -0.69 -8.87 -13.12
CA VAL A 48 -0.86 -9.90 -14.15
C VAL A 48 0.47 -10.64 -14.31
N ASP A 49 0.45 -11.96 -14.17
CA ASP A 49 1.64 -12.83 -14.26
C ASP A 49 2.81 -12.36 -13.37
N GLY A 50 2.49 -11.91 -12.15
CA GLY A 50 3.47 -11.42 -11.17
C GLY A 50 4.04 -10.03 -11.47
N LYS A 51 3.47 -9.29 -12.42
CA LYS A 51 3.90 -7.93 -12.80
C LYS A 51 2.79 -6.92 -12.57
N ILE A 52 3.16 -5.72 -12.12
CA ILE A 52 2.23 -4.60 -12.04
C ILE A 52 1.97 -4.08 -13.46
N ALA A 53 0.70 -3.99 -13.86
CA ALA A 53 0.32 -3.43 -15.15
C ALA A 53 0.33 -1.89 -15.07
N LEU A 54 1.35 -1.26 -15.65
CA LEU A 54 1.40 0.19 -15.87
C LEU A 54 0.70 0.52 -17.20
N GLY A 55 -0.02 1.64 -17.24
CA GLY A 55 -0.67 2.13 -18.46
C GLY A 55 0.14 3.19 -19.18
N ASP A 56 -0.30 3.57 -20.39
CA ASP A 56 0.35 4.57 -21.24
C ASP A 56 -0.11 6.02 -20.99
N GLN A 57 -0.92 6.24 -19.95
CA GLN A 57 -1.43 7.58 -19.63
C GLN A 57 -0.32 8.45 -19.01
N PRO A 58 -0.30 9.78 -19.28
CA PRO A 58 0.73 10.66 -18.75
C PRO A 58 0.82 10.69 -17.22
N GLY A 59 2.00 11.06 -16.72
CA GLY A 59 2.27 11.12 -15.28
C GLY A 59 2.30 9.73 -14.66
N LEU A 60 1.63 9.56 -13.51
CA LEU A 60 1.52 8.24 -12.87
C LEU A 60 0.51 7.32 -13.57
N GLY A 61 -0.34 7.84 -14.46
CA GLY A 61 -1.35 7.06 -15.18
C GLY A 61 -2.52 6.57 -14.33
N ILE A 62 -2.75 7.20 -13.17
CA ILE A 62 -3.80 6.83 -12.20
C ILE A 62 -4.86 7.91 -12.05
N GLU A 63 -6.04 7.51 -11.60
CA GLU A 63 -7.12 8.41 -11.19
C GLU A 63 -7.49 8.11 -9.73
N LEU A 64 -7.59 9.15 -8.90
CA LEU A 64 -7.83 9.01 -7.46
C LEU A 64 -9.33 8.94 -7.13
N ASN A 65 -9.68 8.06 -6.20
CA ASN A 65 -10.98 8.00 -5.57
C ASN A 65 -11.13 9.13 -4.54
N ARG A 66 -11.66 10.27 -4.98
CA ARG A 66 -11.87 11.44 -4.12
C ARG A 66 -12.79 11.18 -2.92
N GLU A 67 -13.73 10.25 -3.03
CA GLU A 67 -14.63 9.94 -1.92
C GLU A 67 -13.89 9.29 -0.74
N LEU A 68 -12.97 8.36 -1.04
CA LEU A 68 -12.10 7.77 -0.02
C LEU A 68 -11.21 8.84 0.61
N ILE A 69 -10.62 9.72 -0.21
CA ILE A 69 -9.76 10.80 0.28
C ILE A 69 -10.51 11.68 1.28
N GLU A 70 -11.73 12.11 0.95
CA GLU A 70 -12.49 12.98 1.85
C GLU A 70 -12.95 12.27 3.11
N ARG A 71 -13.33 10.98 3.06
CA ARG A 71 -13.71 10.23 4.27
C ARG A 71 -12.52 9.94 5.19
N SER A 72 -11.33 9.78 4.62
CA SER A 72 -10.10 9.42 5.34
C SER A 72 -9.27 10.64 5.76
N ARG A 73 -9.71 11.86 5.43
CA ARG A 73 -9.02 13.10 5.77
C ARG A 73 -9.06 13.35 7.27
N LEU A 74 -7.88 13.39 7.90
CA LEU A 74 -7.73 13.85 9.27
C LEU A 74 -7.84 15.38 9.35
N ALA A 75 -8.52 15.88 10.39
CA ALA A 75 -8.59 17.31 10.67
C ALA A 75 -7.23 17.87 11.12
N ASP A 76 -6.45 17.06 11.84
CA ASP A 76 -5.07 17.34 12.24
C ASP A 76 -4.21 16.10 11.94
N PRO A 77 -3.22 16.20 11.02
CA PRO A 77 -2.36 15.07 10.66
C PRO A 77 -1.40 14.64 11.77
N LEU A 78 -1.25 15.43 12.84
CA LEU A 78 -0.42 15.08 14.00
C LEU A 78 -1.23 14.35 15.08
N LEU A 79 -2.55 14.24 14.92
CA LEU A 79 -3.45 13.58 15.86
C LEU A 79 -4.16 12.41 15.16
N ILE A 80 -3.44 11.30 15.04
CA ILE A 80 -3.97 10.05 14.49
C ILE A 80 -4.79 9.34 15.59
N PRO A 81 -6.08 9.03 15.38
CA PRO A 81 -6.88 8.27 16.34
C PRO A 81 -6.34 6.85 16.58
N ASP A 82 -6.74 6.24 17.69
CA ASP A 82 -6.50 4.81 17.92
C ASP A 82 -7.16 3.97 16.82
N GLY A 83 -6.44 2.97 16.31
CA GLY A 83 -6.87 2.16 15.18
C GLY A 83 -5.74 1.41 14.49
N VAL A 84 -6.07 0.75 13.38
CA VAL A 84 -5.13 -0.01 12.55
C VAL A 84 -5.04 0.64 11.17
N TYR A 85 -3.83 1.07 10.81
CA TYR A 85 -3.50 1.77 9.57
C TYR A 85 -2.34 1.05 8.90
N SER A 86 -2.62 -0.12 8.31
CA SER A 86 -1.61 -1.07 7.81
C SER A 86 -0.72 -1.60 8.94
N ASP A 87 0.59 -1.33 8.92
CA ASP A 87 1.56 -1.75 9.93
C ASP A 87 1.62 -0.80 11.14
N MET A 88 0.95 0.36 11.07
CA MET A 88 0.83 1.28 12.18
C MET A 88 -0.44 1.00 12.99
N MET A 89 -0.26 0.65 14.26
CA MET A 89 -1.36 0.37 15.20
C MET A 89 -1.26 1.30 16.40
N PHE A 90 -2.34 2.00 16.70
CA PHE A 90 -2.46 2.94 17.81
C PHE A 90 -3.53 2.43 18.77
N GLY A 91 -3.33 2.58 20.08
CA GLY A 91 -4.19 1.99 21.12
C GLY A 91 -3.82 0.54 21.42
N SER A 92 -3.64 0.22 22.70
CA SER A 92 -3.21 -1.12 23.16
C SER A 92 -4.20 -2.23 22.79
N GLU A 93 -5.47 -1.90 22.63
CA GLU A 93 -6.57 -2.78 22.24
C GLU A 93 -6.51 -3.20 20.77
N ASN A 94 -5.80 -2.44 19.93
CA ASN A 94 -5.63 -2.72 18.50
C ASN A 94 -4.39 -3.58 18.23
N LEU A 95 -3.54 -3.82 19.24
CA LEU A 95 -2.36 -4.66 19.09
C LEU A 95 -2.78 -6.12 18.88
N PRO A 96 -2.18 -6.82 17.90
CA PRO A 96 -2.46 -8.22 17.66
C PRO A 96 -2.05 -9.03 18.88
N ARG A 97 -2.79 -10.11 19.15
CA ARG A 97 -2.38 -11.07 20.17
C ARG A 97 -1.02 -11.64 19.79
N ALA A 98 -0.07 -11.61 20.74
CA ALA A 98 1.23 -12.22 20.54
C ALA A 98 1.07 -13.69 20.12
N VAL A 99 1.56 -14.02 18.94
CA VAL A 99 1.60 -15.39 18.45
C VAL A 99 2.92 -15.99 18.94
N PRO A 100 2.90 -17.11 19.70
CA PRO A 100 4.14 -17.73 20.15
C PRO A 100 4.93 -18.24 18.94
N TYR A 101 6.26 -18.10 19.01
CA TYR A 101 7.15 -18.74 18.04
C TYR A 101 7.00 -20.26 18.13
N LEU A 102 6.61 -20.89 17.03
CA LEU A 102 6.59 -22.35 16.89
C LEU A 102 7.81 -22.75 16.09
N GLU A 103 8.82 -23.28 16.77
CA GLU A 103 9.94 -23.91 16.09
C GLU A 103 9.40 -25.16 15.37
N GLY A 104 9.49 -25.18 14.04
CA GLY A 104 9.07 -26.33 13.25
C GLY A 104 9.85 -27.56 13.69
N GLY A 105 9.14 -28.55 14.24
CA GLY A 105 9.73 -29.82 14.63
C GLY A 105 10.46 -30.48 13.46
N ARG A 106 11.61 -31.06 13.75
CA ARG A 106 12.28 -32.04 12.88
C ARG A 106 11.40 -33.27 12.68
#